data_AF-A0A124JVA6-F1
#
_entry.id   AF-A0A124JVA6-F1
#
_cell.length_a   1.000
_cell.length_b   1.000
_cell.length_c   1.000
_cell.angle_alpha   90.00
_cell.angle_beta   90.00
_cell.angle_gamma   90.00
#
_symmetry.space_group_name_H-M   'P 1'
#
loop_
_entity.id
_entity.type
_entity.pdbx_description
1 polymer ?
#
loop_
_entity_poly.entity_id
_entity_poly.type
_entity_poly.pdbx_seq_one_letter_code
_entity_poly.pdbx_strand_id
1 'polypeptide(L)'
;MSMEAYVSEGMFDPRRIATTLLTNADDLARTAGLGKDAIQRAVRVRQPRTQKRLRELVEVLNKVEPRFGSALVAYGWFRSEPLPGFSGQTAMQLVQAGRASDVLEYIDAVDAGVYA
;
A
#
# COMPACT_ATOMS: atom_id res chain seq x y z
N MET A 1 -1.56 0.51 -13.09
CA MET A 1 -0.84 1.81 -12.96
C MET A 1 0.68 1.60 -13.11
N SER A 2 1.44 2.56 -13.67
CA SER A 2 2.92 2.44 -13.78
C SER A 2 3.59 2.70 -12.43
N MET A 3 4.63 1.92 -12.11
CA MET A 3 5.46 2.09 -10.91
C MET A 3 6.17 3.47 -10.90
N GLU A 4 6.37 4.07 -12.06
CA GLU A 4 6.98 5.40 -12.24
C GLU A 4 6.16 6.52 -11.59
N ALA A 5 4.84 6.35 -11.45
CA ALA A 5 3.96 7.32 -10.79
C ALA A 5 4.32 7.51 -9.30
N TYR A 6 5.00 6.53 -8.69
CA TYR A 6 5.31 6.51 -7.27
C TYR A 6 6.80 6.71 -6.96
N VAL A 7 7.65 6.66 -7.98
CA VAL A 7 9.11 6.64 -7.83
C VAL A 7 9.71 7.98 -8.23
N SER A 8 10.71 8.44 -7.49
CA SER A 8 11.58 9.57 -7.82
C SER A 8 13.02 9.20 -7.47
N GLU A 9 13.97 9.48 -8.36
CA GLU A 9 15.40 9.14 -8.15
C GLU A 9 15.64 7.66 -7.79
N GLY A 10 14.83 6.73 -8.34
CA GLY A 10 14.93 5.30 -8.04
C GLY A 10 14.37 4.87 -6.67
N MET A 11 13.67 5.77 -5.96
CA MET A 11 13.10 5.52 -4.64
C MET A 11 11.60 5.79 -4.63
N PHE A 12 10.85 5.09 -3.78
CA PHE A 12 9.45 5.45 -3.53
C PHE A 12 9.39 6.81 -2.85
N ASP A 13 8.73 7.78 -3.50
CA ASP A 13 8.56 9.15 -3.00
C ASP A 13 7.21 9.27 -2.28
N PRO A 14 7.21 9.49 -0.95
CA PRO A 14 5.98 9.64 -0.18
C PRO A 14 5.04 10.73 -0.71
N ARG A 15 5.59 11.82 -1.27
CA ARG A 15 4.77 12.94 -1.78
C ARG A 15 4.04 12.52 -3.04
N ARG A 16 4.72 11.86 -3.98
CA ARG A 16 4.08 11.33 -5.19
C ARG A 16 2.99 10.33 -4.85
N ILE A 17 3.29 9.40 -3.93
CA ILE A 17 2.29 8.43 -3.46
C ILE A 17 1.10 9.15 -2.83
N ALA A 18 1.32 10.09 -1.90
CA ALA A 18 0.23 10.80 -1.27
C ALA A 18 -0.65 11.57 -2.28
N THR A 19 -0.02 12.24 -3.26
CA THR A 19 -0.73 12.93 -4.34
C THR A 19 -1.57 11.97 -5.20
N THR A 20 -0.99 10.85 -5.65
CA THR A 20 -1.70 9.85 -6.47
C THR A 20 -2.90 9.25 -5.73
N LEU A 21 -2.75 9.03 -4.42
CA LEU A 21 -3.82 8.48 -3.57
C LEU A 21 -4.78 9.55 -3.02
N LEU A 22 -4.64 10.81 -3.44
CA LEU A 22 -5.41 11.97 -2.98
C LEU A 22 -5.50 12.05 -1.45
N THR A 23 -4.36 11.84 -0.79
CA THR A 23 -4.22 11.85 0.66
C THR A 23 -3.06 12.75 1.09
N ASN A 24 -2.80 12.83 2.39
CA ASN A 24 -1.69 13.58 2.95
C ASN A 24 -0.59 12.65 3.47
N ALA A 25 0.57 13.24 3.75
CA ALA A 25 1.73 12.53 4.28
C ALA A 25 1.37 11.75 5.55
N ASP A 26 0.70 12.38 6.52
CA ASP A 26 0.39 11.75 7.80
C ASP A 26 -0.50 10.52 7.67
N ASP A 27 -1.51 10.58 6.80
CA ASP A 27 -2.35 9.44 6.45
C ASP A 27 -1.54 8.34 5.74
N LEU A 28 -0.69 8.71 4.77
CA LEU A 28 0.19 7.76 4.11
C LEU A 28 1.13 7.04 5.09
N ALA A 29 1.73 7.76 6.03
CA ALA A 29 2.56 7.17 7.08
C ALA A 29 1.78 6.14 7.90
N ARG A 30 0.59 6.52 8.36
CA ARG A 30 -0.28 5.60 9.12
C ARG A 30 -0.58 4.36 8.29
N THR A 31 -1.06 4.52 7.06
CA THR A 31 -1.34 3.43 6.12
C THR A 31 -0.16 2.46 5.98
N ALA A 32 1.05 2.98 5.77
CA ALA A 32 2.24 2.17 5.57
C ALA A 32 2.85 1.61 6.88
N GLY A 33 2.25 1.87 8.05
CA GLY A 33 2.79 1.46 9.35
C GLY A 33 4.08 2.19 9.73
N LEU A 34 4.20 3.45 9.30
CA LEU A 34 5.34 4.33 9.51
C LEU A 34 4.99 5.44 10.50
N GLY A 35 5.98 5.88 11.29
CA GLY A 35 5.86 7.13 12.06
C GLY A 35 5.95 8.36 11.14
N LYS A 36 5.36 9.48 11.55
CA LYS A 36 5.36 10.74 10.75
C LYS A 36 6.75 11.18 10.32
N ASP A 37 7.73 11.13 11.23
CA ASP A 37 9.12 11.48 10.94
C ASP A 37 9.77 10.60 9.85
N ALA A 38 9.29 9.37 9.66
CA ALA A 38 9.86 8.44 8.70
C ALA A 38 9.66 8.91 7.25
N ILE A 39 8.59 9.67 6.99
CA ILE A 39 8.22 10.15 5.66
C ILE A 39 8.47 11.65 5.46
N GLN A 40 8.56 12.43 6.54
CA GLN A 40 8.76 13.88 6.46
C GLN A 40 10.24 14.27 6.32
N ARG A 41 11.17 13.46 6.86
CA ARG A 41 12.61 13.76 6.80
C ARG A 41 13.27 13.01 5.63
N ALA A 42 13.92 13.74 4.73
CA ALA A 42 14.57 13.16 3.55
C ALA A 42 15.51 11.98 3.87
N VAL A 43 16.33 12.10 4.92
CA VAL A 43 17.24 11.02 5.36
C VAL A 43 16.47 9.78 5.82
N ARG A 44 15.30 9.96 6.47
CA ARG A 44 14.46 8.85 6.96
C ARG A 44 13.69 8.16 5.86
N VAL A 45 13.25 8.91 4.84
CA VAL A 45 12.61 8.35 3.64
C VAL A 45 13.52 7.34 2.96
N ARG A 46 14.83 7.61 2.97
CA ARG A 46 15.84 6.74 2.35
C ARG A 46 16.17 5.47 3.13
N GLN A 47 15.68 5.32 4.36
CA GLN A 47 15.97 4.12 5.15
C GLN A 47 15.34 2.88 4.50
N PRO A 48 16.04 1.73 4.48
CA PRO A 48 15.53 0.50 3.87
C PRO A 48 14.15 0.09 4.38
N ARG A 49 13.90 0.24 5.70
CA ARG A 49 12.60 -0.04 6.31
C ARG A 49 11.49 0.84 5.73
N THR A 50 11.74 2.14 5.60
CA THR A 50 10.76 3.09 5.02
C THR A 50 10.46 2.73 3.58
N GLN A 51 11.49 2.52 2.76
CA GLN A 51 11.33 2.14 1.36
C GLN A 51 10.61 0.80 1.19
N LYS A 52 10.89 -0.19 2.05
CA LYS A 52 10.18 -1.47 2.07
C LYS A 52 8.69 -1.28 2.35
N ARG A 53 8.31 -0.48 3.36
CA ARG A 53 6.89 -0.22 3.68
C ARG A 53 6.14 0.50 2.57
N LEU A 54 6.77 1.49 1.94
CA LEU A 54 6.18 2.20 0.81
C LEU A 54 6.02 1.28 -0.41
N ARG A 55 7.00 0.40 -0.65
CA ARG A 55 6.94 -0.62 -1.69
C ARG A 55 5.78 -1.59 -1.46
N GLU A 56 5.67 -2.17 -0.27
CA GLU A 56 4.61 -3.13 0.08
C GLU A 56 3.22 -2.52 -0.15
N LEU A 57 3.02 -1.25 0.25
CA LEU A 57 1.79 -0.53 -0.02
C LEU A 57 1.51 -0.41 -1.53
N VAL A 58 2.49 0.08 -2.30
CA VAL A 58 2.32 0.32 -3.74
C VAL A 58 2.12 -1.00 -4.50
N GLU A 59 2.79 -2.07 -4.12
CA GLU A 59 2.63 -3.41 -4.72
C GLU A 59 1.21 -3.93 -4.55
N VAL A 60 0.64 -3.85 -3.34
CA VAL A 60 -0.75 -4.25 -3.09
C VAL A 60 -1.73 -3.40 -3.90
N LEU A 61 -1.56 -2.07 -3.89
CA LEU A 61 -2.44 -1.17 -4.63
C LEU A 61 -2.38 -1.42 -6.14
N ASN A 62 -1.18 -1.58 -6.71
CA ASN A 62 -1.02 -1.87 -8.14
C ASN A 62 -1.64 -3.21 -8.53
N LYS A 63 -1.56 -4.21 -7.65
CA LYS A 63 -2.13 -5.54 -7.93
C LYS A 63 -3.65 -5.51 -7.94
N VAL A 64 -4.27 -4.76 -7.03
CA VAL A 64 -5.73 -4.73 -6.89
C VAL A 64 -6.42 -3.67 -7.75
N GLU A 65 -5.69 -2.62 -8.16
CA GLU A 65 -6.23 -1.51 -8.95
C GLU A 65 -6.99 -1.93 -10.22
N PRO A 66 -6.56 -2.94 -11.02
CA PRO A 66 -7.32 -3.39 -12.18
C PRO A 66 -8.78 -3.80 -11.88
N ARG A 67 -9.08 -4.24 -10.65
CA ARG A 67 -10.44 -4.59 -10.22
C ARG A 67 -11.32 -3.37 -9.96
N PHE A 68 -10.71 -2.22 -9.67
CA PHE A 68 -11.38 -1.00 -9.26
C PHE A 68 -11.30 0.14 -10.30
N GLY A 69 -10.35 0.06 -11.24
CA GLY A 69 -10.13 1.07 -12.27
C GLY A 69 -9.59 2.41 -11.77
N SER A 70 -9.19 2.51 -10.49
CA SER A 70 -8.64 3.73 -9.90
C SER A 70 -7.81 3.43 -8.65
N ALA A 71 -6.64 4.06 -8.54
CA ALA A 71 -5.81 3.97 -7.34
C ALA A 71 -6.51 4.54 -6.10
N LEU A 72 -7.36 5.55 -6.23
CA LEU A 72 -8.13 6.08 -5.10
C LEU A 72 -9.10 5.03 -4.57
N VAL A 73 -9.79 4.32 -5.45
CA VAL A 73 -10.78 3.30 -5.06
C VAL A 73 -10.07 2.07 -4.50
N ALA A 74 -8.97 1.63 -5.12
CA ALA A 74 -8.10 0.59 -4.59
C ALA A 74 -7.56 0.93 -3.20
N TYR A 75 -7.19 2.21 -3.00
CA TYR A 75 -6.77 2.70 -1.69
C TYR A 75 -7.90 2.71 -0.67
N GLY A 76 -9.13 3.05 -1.09
CA GLY A 76 -10.34 2.90 -0.30
C GLY A 76 -10.53 1.46 0.18
N TRP A 77 -10.50 0.49 -0.74
CA TRP A 77 -10.59 -0.93 -0.41
C TRP A 77 -9.51 -1.36 0.58
N PHE A 78 -8.26 -0.96 0.33
CA PHE A 78 -7.11 -1.32 1.15
C PHE A 78 -7.29 -0.96 2.63
N ARG A 79 -7.91 0.20 2.91
CA ARG A 79 -8.13 0.70 4.27
C ARG A 79 -9.42 0.21 4.92
N SER A 80 -10.47 -0.08 4.14
CA SER A 80 -11.83 -0.28 4.67
C SER A 80 -12.33 -1.70 4.62
N GLU A 81 -11.91 -2.52 3.64
CA GLU A 81 -12.51 -3.83 3.41
C GLU A 81 -11.77 -4.93 4.17
N PRO A 82 -12.45 -5.64 5.09
CA PRO A 82 -11.91 -6.84 5.71
C PRO A 82 -11.66 -7.94 4.68
N LEU A 83 -10.56 -8.67 4.83
CA LEU A 83 -10.26 -9.82 3.99
C LEU A 83 -10.83 -11.12 4.61
N PRO A 84 -11.65 -11.89 3.88
CA PRO A 84 -12.06 -13.24 4.29
C PRO A 84 -10.86 -14.10 4.68
N GLY A 85 -10.99 -14.85 5.78
CA GLY A 85 -9.90 -15.70 6.29
C GLY A 85 -8.86 -14.98 7.17
N PHE A 86 -8.96 -13.66 7.33
CA PHE A 86 -8.04 -12.85 8.16
C PHE A 86 -8.71 -12.25 9.41
N SER A 87 -9.68 -12.94 9.99
CA SER A 87 -10.32 -12.53 11.26
C SER A 87 -10.88 -11.10 11.26
N GLY A 88 -11.41 -10.65 10.12
CA GLY A 88 -11.95 -9.30 9.96
C GLY A 88 -10.88 -8.21 9.76
N GLN A 89 -9.61 -8.57 9.57
CA GLN A 89 -8.56 -7.59 9.31
C GLN A 89 -8.60 -7.07 7.87
N THR A 90 -8.33 -5.78 7.70
CA THR A 90 -8.17 -5.16 6.37
C THR A 90 -6.77 -5.39 5.80
N ALA A 91 -6.61 -5.19 4.49
CA ALA A 91 -5.30 -5.23 3.83
C ALA A 91 -4.29 -4.27 4.50
N MET A 92 -4.73 -3.07 4.90
CA MET A 92 -3.93 -2.10 5.66
C MET A 92 -3.39 -2.70 6.96
N GLN A 93 -4.25 -3.33 7.76
CA GLN A 93 -3.85 -3.90 9.05
C GLN A 93 -2.85 -5.05 8.86
N LEU A 94 -3.01 -5.85 7.81
CA LEU A 94 -2.08 -6.94 7.49
C LEU A 94 -0.72 -6.42 7.02
N VAL A 95 -0.69 -5.42 6.13
CA VAL A 95 0.56 -4.79 5.68
C VAL A 95 1.29 -4.13 6.86
N GLN A 96 0.58 -3.41 7.73
CA GLN A 96 1.16 -2.85 8.96
C GLN A 96 1.79 -3.92 9.85
N ALA A 97 1.14 -5.09 9.96
CA ALA A 97 1.65 -6.26 10.68
C ALA A 97 2.83 -6.97 9.99
N GLY A 98 3.27 -6.51 8.82
CA GLY A 98 4.36 -7.15 8.05
C GLY A 98 3.92 -8.33 7.20
N ARG A 99 2.61 -8.48 6.99
CA ARG A 99 1.97 -9.59 6.25
C ARG A 99 1.52 -9.15 4.86
N ALA A 100 2.34 -8.35 4.17
CA ALA A 100 2.01 -7.89 2.82
C ALA A 100 1.94 -9.05 1.83
N SER A 101 2.79 -10.07 1.99
CA SER A 101 2.78 -11.29 1.18
C SER A 101 1.43 -11.98 1.23
N ASP A 102 0.84 -12.15 2.42
CA ASP A 102 -0.46 -12.79 2.60
C ASP A 102 -1.58 -12.02 1.86
N VAL A 103 -1.50 -10.69 1.81
CA VAL A 103 -2.47 -9.87 1.06
C VAL A 103 -2.32 -10.09 -0.44
N LEU A 104 -1.09 -10.15 -0.95
CA LEU A 104 -0.82 -10.41 -2.37
C LEU A 104 -1.30 -11.82 -2.77
N GLU A 105 -1.02 -12.82 -1.93
CA GLU A 105 -1.48 -14.21 -2.15
C GLU A 105 -3.00 -14.31 -2.11
N TYR A 106 -3.66 -13.62 -1.16
CA TYR A 106 -5.12 -13.53 -1.13
C TYR A 106 -5.67 -12.92 -2.44
N ILE A 107 -5.06 -11.84 -2.92
CA ILE A 107 -5.45 -11.21 -4.18
C ILE A 107 -5.27 -12.22 -5.33
N ASP A 108 -4.14 -12.91 -5.42
CA ASP A 108 -3.90 -13.94 -6.45
C ASP A 108 -4.95 -15.06 -6.42
N ALA A 109 -5.29 -15.55 -5.23
CA ALA A 109 -6.29 -16.59 -5.07
C ALA A 109 -7.71 -16.12 -5.50
N VAL A 110 -8.07 -14.87 -5.19
CA VAL A 110 -9.33 -14.27 -5.68
C VAL A 110 -9.32 -14.14 -7.21
N ASP A 111 -8.22 -13.67 -7.83
CA ASP A 111 -8.12 -13.54 -9.30
C ASP A 111 -8.17 -14.91 -10.01
N ALA A 112 -7.66 -15.96 -9.36
CA ALA A 112 -7.74 -17.33 -9.85
C ALA A 112 -9.13 -17.97 -9.66
N GLY A 113 -10.07 -17.29 -9.00
CA GLY A 113 -11.41 -17.81 -8.69
C GLY A 113 -11.45 -18.84 -7.56
N VAL A 114 -10.40 -18.90 -6.73
CA VAL A 114 -10.29 -19.85 -5.60
C VAL A 114 -11.11 -19.38 -4.39
N TYR A 115 -11.35 -18.08 -4.28
CA TYR A 115 -12.29 -17.48 -3.32
C TYR A 115 -13.48 -16.90 -4.08
N ALA A 116 -14.59 -17.66 -4.13
CA ALA A 116 -15.90 -17.24 -4.62
C ALA A 116 -16.98 -17.75 -3.66
#